data_AF-A0AAD2VAV8-F1
#
_entry.id   AF-A0AAD2VAV8-F1
#
_cell.length_a   1.000
_cell.length_b   1.000
_cell.length_c   1.000
_cell.angle_alpha   90.00
_cell.angle_beta   90.00
_cell.angle_gamma   90.00
#
_symmetry.space_group_name_H-M   'P 1'
#
loop_
_entity.id
_entity.type
_entity.pdbx_description
1 polymer ?
#
loop_
_entity_poly.entity_id
_entity_poly.type
_entity_poly.pdbx_seq_one_letter_code
_entity_poly.pdbx_strand_id
1 'polypeptide(L)'
;MKITLSKRIGLLAFLLPCALALSTTVHAETNKLVIESGDSAQSRQHAAMEKEQWNDTRNLRQKVNKRTEKEWDKADAAFDNRDKCEQSANINAYWEPNTLRCLDRRTGRVITP
;
A
#
# COMPACT_ATOMS: atom_id res chain seq x y z
N MET A 1 -69.17 -29.30 43.13
CA MET A 1 -68.64 -29.03 41.78
C MET A 1 -67.25 -28.41 41.89
N LYS A 2 -66.17 -29.21 41.73
CA LYS A 2 -64.75 -28.81 41.94
C LYS A 2 -63.89 -29.03 40.68
N ILE A 3 -64.36 -28.66 39.49
CA ILE A 3 -63.63 -28.94 38.22
C ILE A 3 -63.59 -27.76 37.24
N THR A 4 -63.78 -26.52 37.67
CA THR A 4 -63.87 -25.36 36.75
C THR A 4 -62.70 -24.39 36.82
N LEU A 5 -61.89 -24.40 37.89
CA LEU A 5 -60.77 -23.47 38.04
C LEU A 5 -59.53 -23.92 37.24
N SER A 6 -59.21 -25.21 37.23
CA SER A 6 -58.04 -25.76 36.51
C SER A 6 -58.14 -25.59 34.99
N LYS A 7 -59.34 -25.72 34.43
CA LYS A 7 -59.59 -25.59 32.98
C LYS A 7 -59.41 -24.14 32.49
N ARG A 8 -59.76 -23.14 33.32
CA ARG A 8 -59.57 -21.71 33.01
C ARG A 8 -58.11 -21.27 33.10
N ILE A 9 -57.37 -21.82 34.06
CA ILE A 9 -55.92 -21.58 34.20
C ILE A 9 -55.16 -22.20 33.03
N GLY A 10 -55.54 -23.40 32.57
CA GLY A 10 -54.93 -24.03 31.39
C GLY A 10 -55.14 -23.26 30.09
N LEU A 11 -56.32 -22.66 29.89
CA LEU A 11 -56.63 -21.83 28.71
C LEU A 11 -55.87 -20.49 28.72
N LEU A 12 -55.72 -19.85 29.88
CA LEU A 12 -54.90 -18.64 30.04
C LEU A 12 -53.41 -18.91 29.87
N ALA A 13 -52.92 -20.06 30.35
CA ALA A 13 -51.53 -20.46 30.21
C ALA A 13 -51.12 -20.76 28.75
N PHE A 14 -52.08 -21.07 27.88
CA PHE A 14 -51.80 -21.33 26.45
C PHE A 14 -51.97 -20.09 25.56
N LEU A 15 -52.80 -19.13 25.95
CA LEU A 15 -53.03 -17.89 25.19
C LEU A 15 -51.98 -16.81 25.46
N LEU A 16 -51.41 -16.75 26.67
CA LEU A 16 -50.38 -15.76 27.02
C LEU A 16 -49.06 -15.91 26.22
N PRO A 17 -48.53 -17.13 25.99
CA PRO A 17 -47.33 -17.31 25.18
C PRO A 17 -47.54 -16.97 23.70
N CYS A 18 -48.76 -17.11 23.20
CA CYS A 18 -49.08 -16.87 21.79
C CYS A 18 -49.06 -15.38 21.43
N ALA A 19 -49.41 -14.49 22.36
CA ALA A 19 -49.34 -13.04 22.16
C ALA A 19 -47.89 -12.50 22.17
N LEU A 20 -46.99 -13.13 22.94
CA LEU A 20 -45.57 -12.77 23.02
C LEU A 20 -44.74 -13.32 21.83
N ALA A 21 -45.22 -14.36 21.15
CA ALA A 21 -44.54 -14.93 19.97
C ALA A 21 -44.76 -14.10 18.68
N LEU A 22 -45.75 -13.21 18.66
CA LEU A 22 -46.13 -12.41 17.48
C LEU A 22 -45.53 -11.00 17.48
N SER A 23 -44.87 -10.56 18.55
CA SER A 23 -44.12 -9.31 18.54
C SER A 23 -42.75 -9.52 17.91
N THR A 24 -42.72 -9.72 16.59
CA THR A 24 -41.48 -9.57 15.82
C THR A 24 -41.08 -8.11 15.92
N THR A 25 -40.07 -7.80 16.74
CA THR A 25 -39.38 -6.51 16.68
C THR A 25 -38.71 -6.46 15.32
N VAL A 26 -39.38 -5.86 14.34
CA VAL A 26 -38.79 -5.55 13.05
C VAL A 26 -37.80 -4.42 13.34
N HIS A 27 -36.60 -4.77 13.77
CA HIS A 27 -35.47 -3.86 13.70
C HIS A 27 -35.25 -3.63 12.21
N ALA A 28 -35.87 -2.57 11.68
CA ALA A 28 -35.43 -2.00 10.44
C ALA A 28 -34.00 -1.53 10.71
N GLU A 29 -33.03 -2.40 10.40
CA GLU A 29 -31.64 -2.02 10.26
C GLU A 29 -31.58 -1.07 9.08
N THR A 30 -31.88 0.19 9.36
CA THR A 30 -31.63 1.29 8.46
C THR A 30 -30.12 1.43 8.44
N ASN A 31 -29.47 0.59 7.64
CA ASN A 31 -28.15 0.86 7.11
C ASN A 31 -28.28 2.14 6.29
N LYS A 32 -28.28 3.28 6.99
CA LYS A 32 -28.09 4.59 6.39
C LYS A 32 -26.67 4.56 5.88
N LEU A 33 -26.52 4.12 4.64
CA LEU A 33 -25.36 4.46 3.83
C LEU A 33 -25.38 5.98 3.72
N VAL A 34 -24.71 6.64 4.67
CA VAL A 34 -24.28 8.02 4.48
C VAL A 34 -23.21 7.90 3.40
N ILE A 35 -23.63 7.93 2.14
CA ILE A 35 -22.74 8.28 1.05
C ILE A 35 -22.45 9.76 1.31
N GLU A 36 -21.46 10.03 2.18
CA GLU A 36 -20.82 11.34 2.27
C GLU A 36 -20.14 11.52 0.92
N SER A 37 -20.92 12.04 -0.03
CA SER A 37 -20.46 12.49 -1.32
C SER A 37 -19.43 13.59 -1.06
N GLY A 38 -18.16 13.21 -1.01
CA GLY A 38 -17.00 14.09 -1.05
C GLY A 38 -16.91 15.15 0.05
N ASP A 39 -15.85 15.06 0.86
CA ASP A 39 -15.36 16.14 1.71
C ASP A 39 -16.13 16.36 3.03
N SER A 40 -16.06 15.38 3.92
CA SER A 40 -16.52 15.49 5.30
C SER A 40 -15.50 16.15 6.22
N ALA A 41 -15.95 16.67 7.36
CA ALA A 41 -15.05 17.24 8.36
C ALA A 41 -13.96 16.25 8.78
N GLN A 42 -14.30 14.95 8.87
CA GLN A 42 -13.34 13.89 9.15
C GLN A 42 -12.33 13.70 8.00
N SER A 43 -12.78 13.66 6.74
CA SER A 43 -11.86 13.52 5.61
C SER A 43 -10.90 14.70 5.48
N ARG A 44 -11.34 15.92 5.80
CA ARG A 44 -10.47 17.12 5.82
C ARG A 44 -9.36 17.02 6.87
N GLN A 45 -9.70 16.54 8.08
CA GLN A 45 -8.72 16.33 9.14
C GLN A 45 -7.72 15.22 8.76
N HIS A 46 -8.20 14.12 8.17
CA HIS A 46 -7.32 13.07 7.65
C HIS A 46 -6.38 13.59 6.56
N ALA A 47 -6.88 14.34 5.58
CA ALA A 47 -6.05 14.92 4.53
C ALA A 47 -5.00 15.91 5.07
N ALA A 48 -5.32 16.67 6.12
CA ALA A 48 -4.37 17.55 6.81
C ALA A 48 -3.26 16.75 7.51
N MET A 49 -3.62 15.70 8.25
CA MET A 49 -2.64 14.81 8.89
C MET A 49 -1.75 14.09 7.87
N GLU A 50 -2.32 13.59 6.77
CA GLU A 50 -1.56 12.97 5.68
C GLU A 50 -0.60 13.97 5.01
N LYS A 51 -1.02 15.22 4.86
CA LYS A 51 -0.16 16.29 4.32
C LYS A 51 1.02 16.58 5.25
N GLU A 52 0.81 16.62 6.55
CA GLU A 52 1.89 16.77 7.54
C GLU A 52 2.86 15.60 7.47
N GLN A 53 2.35 14.36 7.49
CA GLN A 53 3.18 13.16 7.34
C GLN A 53 3.96 13.14 6.02
N TRP A 54 3.31 13.53 4.91
CA TRP A 54 3.97 13.67 3.62
C TRP A 54 5.10 14.70 3.72
N ASN A 55 4.86 15.87 4.31
CA ASN A 55 5.89 16.90 4.47
C ASN A 55 7.08 16.43 5.33
N ASP A 56 6.81 15.73 6.44
CA ASP A 56 7.85 15.20 7.33
C ASP A 56 8.77 14.21 6.61
N THR A 57 8.21 13.40 5.71
CA THR A 57 8.99 12.42 4.91
C THR A 57 9.64 13.01 3.66
N ARG A 58 9.41 14.29 3.33
CA ARG A 58 9.91 14.93 2.08
C ARG A 58 11.41 14.78 1.91
N ASN A 59 12.19 15.02 2.96
CA ASN A 59 13.65 14.94 2.91
C ASN A 59 14.14 13.53 2.59
N LEU A 60 13.50 12.51 3.17
CA LEU A 60 13.86 11.12 2.91
C LEU A 60 13.54 10.74 1.46
N ARG A 61 12.34 11.11 0.98
CA ARG A 61 11.93 10.86 -0.41
C ARG A 61 12.86 11.53 -1.41
N GLN A 62 13.27 12.77 -1.15
CA GLN A 62 14.28 13.44 -1.97
C GLN A 62 15.64 12.74 -1.96
N LYS A 63 16.10 12.25 -0.79
CA LYS A 63 17.36 11.50 -0.70
C LYS A 63 17.30 10.18 -1.46
N VAL A 64 16.18 9.46 -1.37
CA VAL A 64 15.94 8.22 -2.12
C VAL A 64 15.99 8.52 -3.61
N ASN A 65 15.22 9.50 -4.10
CA ASN A 65 15.22 9.88 -5.50
C ASN A 65 16.62 10.27 -6.00
N LYS A 66 17.35 11.11 -5.25
CA LYS A 66 18.73 11.48 -5.61
C LYS A 66 19.71 10.31 -5.61
N ARG A 67 19.52 9.32 -4.74
CA ARG A 67 20.34 8.10 -4.74
C ARG A 67 20.04 7.29 -5.98
N THR A 68 18.76 7.09 -6.27
CA THR A 68 18.29 6.39 -7.46
C THR A 68 18.86 7.05 -8.72
N GLU A 69 18.70 8.37 -8.88
CA GLU A 69 19.30 9.15 -9.98
C GLU A 69 20.80 8.86 -10.13
N LYS A 70 21.57 8.95 -9.03
CA LYS A 70 23.01 8.64 -9.07
C LYS A 70 23.35 7.20 -9.45
N GLU A 71 22.51 6.24 -9.09
CA GLU A 71 22.70 4.84 -9.46
C GLU A 71 22.44 4.64 -10.95
N TRP A 72 21.41 5.29 -11.49
CA TRP A 72 21.16 5.35 -12.94
C TRP A 72 22.32 6.01 -13.68
N ASP A 73 22.79 7.18 -13.23
CA ASP A 73 23.91 7.90 -13.84
C ASP A 73 25.18 7.04 -13.89
N LYS A 74 25.45 6.24 -12.85
CA LYS A 74 26.59 5.31 -12.83
C LYS A 74 26.45 4.18 -13.84
N ALA A 75 25.25 3.62 -13.97
CA ALA A 75 24.98 2.57 -14.94
C ALA A 75 25.13 3.08 -16.37
N ASP A 76 24.56 4.26 -16.65
CA ASP A 76 24.65 4.93 -17.94
C ASP A 76 26.11 5.25 -18.30
N ALA A 77 26.86 5.84 -17.37
CA ALA A 77 28.30 6.08 -17.55
C ALA A 77 29.11 4.79 -17.76
N ALA A 78 28.71 3.66 -17.17
CA ALA A 78 29.37 2.38 -17.40
C ALA A 78 29.12 1.85 -18.82
N PHE A 79 27.92 2.03 -19.36
CA PHE A 79 27.62 1.71 -20.76
C PHE A 79 28.43 2.58 -21.71
N ASP A 80 28.43 3.90 -21.51
CA ASP A 80 29.24 4.83 -22.30
C ASP A 80 30.74 4.49 -22.28
N ASN A 81 31.27 4.16 -21.10
CA ASN A 81 32.68 3.79 -20.95
C ASN A 81 33.01 2.47 -21.63
N ARG A 82 32.06 1.52 -21.62
CA ARG A 82 32.20 0.25 -22.35
C ARG A 82 32.25 0.50 -23.85
N ASP A 83 31.31 1.28 -24.38
CA ASP A 83 31.22 1.57 -25.80
C ASP A 83 32.50 2.26 -26.30
N LYS A 84 33.03 3.22 -25.54
CA LYS A 84 34.31 3.87 -25.88
C LYS A 84 35.49 2.91 -25.78
N CYS A 85 35.49 1.98 -24.81
CA CYS A 85 36.54 0.96 -24.69
C CYS A 85 36.54 0.03 -25.91
N GLU A 86 35.35 -0.40 -26.35
CA GLU A 86 35.19 -1.25 -27.54
C GLU A 86 35.53 -0.51 -28.84
N GLN A 87 35.32 0.80 -28.89
CA GLN A 87 35.73 1.66 -30.02
C GLN A 87 37.20 2.09 -29.98
N SER A 88 37.95 1.75 -28.93
CA SER A 88 39.33 2.18 -28.78
C SER A 88 40.22 1.60 -29.89
N ALA A 89 41.11 2.44 -30.42
CA ALA A 89 42.16 1.97 -31.35
C ALA A 89 43.24 1.12 -30.65
N ASN A 90 43.22 1.03 -29.32
CA ASN A 90 44.17 0.22 -28.57
C ASN A 90 43.77 -1.26 -28.61
N ILE A 91 44.52 -2.04 -29.40
CA ILE A 91 44.39 -3.50 -29.53
C ILE A 91 44.48 -4.29 -28.22
N ASN A 92 45.07 -3.72 -27.16
CA ASN A 92 45.17 -4.37 -25.86
C ASN A 92 44.07 -3.95 -24.89
N ALA A 93 43.19 -3.02 -25.27
CA ALA A 93 42.06 -2.62 -24.46
C ALA A 93 41.06 -3.77 -24.35
N TYR A 94 40.62 -4.06 -23.13
CA TYR A 94 39.50 -4.95 -22.88
C TYR A 94 38.60 -4.38 -21.78
N TRP A 95 37.31 -4.65 -21.90
CA TRP A 95 36.32 -4.28 -20.89
C TRP A 95 36.25 -5.35 -19.79
N GLU A 96 36.43 -4.94 -18.54
CA GLU A 96 36.28 -5.82 -17.38
C GLU A 96 34.88 -5.68 -16.77
N PRO A 97 34.03 -6.72 -16.83
CA PRO A 97 32.63 -6.63 -16.39
C PRO A 97 32.46 -6.48 -14.88
N ASN A 98 33.43 -6.94 -14.09
CA ASN A 98 33.35 -6.89 -12.63
C ASN A 98 33.64 -5.49 -12.07
N THR A 99 34.57 -4.77 -12.68
CA THR A 99 34.98 -3.43 -12.21
C THR A 99 34.38 -2.31 -13.04
N LEU A 100 33.78 -2.61 -14.19
CA LEU A 100 33.24 -1.66 -15.16
C LEU A 100 34.31 -0.68 -15.65
N ARG A 101 35.49 -1.20 -15.96
CA ARG A 101 36.65 -0.41 -16.40
C ARG A 101 37.22 -0.97 -17.69
N CYS A 102 37.73 -0.06 -18.51
CA CYS A 102 38.59 -0.40 -19.63
C CYS A 102 40.02 -0.60 -19.12
N LEU A 103 40.59 -1.79 -19.31
CA LEU A 103 41.93 -2.14 -18.84
C LEU A 103 42.82 -2.59 -19.99
N ASP A 104 44.11 -2.38 -19.85
CA ASP A 104 45.13 -2.94 -20.74
C ASP A 104 45.40 -4.40 -20.34
N ARG A 105 45.21 -5.33 -21.27
CA ARG A 105 45.42 -6.78 -21.05
C ARG A 105 46.84 -7.13 -20.61
N ARG A 106 47.84 -6.33 -21.01
CA ARG A 106 49.25 -6.61 -20.71
C ARG A 106 49.64 -6.10 -19.32
N THR A 107 49.13 -4.93 -18.93
CA THR A 107 49.59 -4.22 -17.72
C THR A 107 48.56 -4.19 -16.60
N GLY A 108 47.30 -4.52 -16.89
CA GLY A 108 46.17 -4.37 -15.97
C GLY A 108 45.85 -2.92 -15.62
N ARG A 109 46.49 -1.94 -16.28
CA ARG A 109 46.26 -0.52 -16.01
C ARG A 109 44.99 -0.05 -16.67
N VAL A 110 44.38 0.94 -16.05
CA VAL A 110 43.16 1.56 -16.55
C VAL A 110 43.52 2.39 -17.77
N ILE A 111 42.86 2.08 -18.88
CA ILE A 111 42.88 2.89 -20.08
C ILE A 111 41.71 3.85 -19.93
N THR A 112 41.99 5.15 -19.90
CA THR A 112 40.94 6.13 -20.12
C THR A 112 40.51 6.01 -21.58
N PRO A 113 39.23 5.67 -21.84
CA PRO A 113 38.70 5.63 -23.20
C PRO A 113 38.85 6.96 -23.94
#